data_AF-A0A2I3H5C1-F1
#
_entry.id   AF-A0A2I3H5C1-F1
#
_cell.length_a   1.000
_cell.length_b   1.000
_cell.length_c   1.000
_cell.angle_alpha   90.00
_cell.angle_beta   90.00
_cell.angle_gamma   90.00
#
_symmetry.space_group_name_H-M   'P 1'
#
loop_
_entity.id
_entity.type
_entity.pdbx_description
1 polymer ?
#
loop_
_entity_poly.entity_id
_entity_poly.type
_entity_poly.pdbx_seq_one_letter_code
_entity_poly.pdbx_strand_id
1 'polypeptide(L)'
;MAPAKATNVVRLLLGSTALWLSQLGAGTVAASKSVTAHLAAKWPETPLLLEASEFMAEESNEKFWQFLETVKELAIYKQTAIYKQTGRAYSPAIQMFQQIAADEPPPDGCNAFVVIHKKHTCKINEIKKLLKKAASRTRPYLFKGDHTFPTNKENLPVVILYAEMGTRTFSAFHKVLSEKAQNEEILYVLRHYIQKPSSRKMYLSGYGVELAIKSTEYKALDDTQVKTVTNTTVEDETETNEVQGFLFWKLKEIYSDLRDNLTAFQKYLIESNKQMTPLKVWELQDLSFQAASQIMSTPVYDAIKLMKDISQNFPIKARLRMNILICLFCNLRSQHLYNKT
;
A
#
# COMPACT_ATOMS: atom_id res chain seq x y z
N MET A 1 6.11 18.50 74.36
CA MET A 1 5.49 17.17 74.16
C MET A 1 4.68 17.23 72.87
N ALA A 2 5.09 16.43 71.85
CA ALA A 2 4.58 16.31 70.47
C ALA A 2 4.74 17.52 69.49
N PRO A 3 4.84 17.30 68.15
CA PRO A 3 4.86 16.04 67.41
C PRO A 3 6.03 15.89 66.39
N ALA A 4 6.78 14.79 66.50
CA ALA A 4 7.68 14.26 65.45
C ALA A 4 6.97 13.23 64.53
N LYS A 5 5.64 13.29 64.44
CA LYS A 5 4.80 12.30 63.72
C LYS A 5 4.37 12.71 62.30
N ALA A 6 4.54 13.98 61.91
CA ALA A 6 4.05 14.46 60.60
C ALA A 6 5.02 14.17 59.43
N THR A 7 6.33 14.11 59.69
CA THR A 7 7.35 13.97 58.64
C THR A 7 7.52 12.54 58.12
N ASN A 8 7.18 11.52 58.91
CA ASN A 8 7.29 10.11 58.49
C ASN A 8 6.07 9.62 57.68
N VAL A 9 4.89 10.19 57.90
CA VAL A 9 3.67 9.82 57.16
C VAL A 9 3.71 10.36 55.72
N VAL A 10 4.27 11.56 55.52
CA VAL A 10 4.43 12.15 54.19
C VAL A 10 5.47 11.40 53.35
N ARG A 11 6.53 10.87 53.97
CA ARG A 11 7.52 10.01 53.27
C ARG A 11 6.96 8.64 52.86
N LEU A 12 6.06 8.04 53.66
CA LEU A 12 5.42 6.77 53.30
C LEU A 12 4.37 6.92 52.20
N LEU A 13 3.64 8.04 52.17
CA LEU A 13 2.64 8.31 51.14
C LEU A 13 3.27 8.69 49.79
N LEU A 14 4.39 9.42 49.79
CA LEU A 14 5.15 9.73 48.56
C LEU A 14 5.95 8.53 48.03
N GLY A 15 6.39 7.62 48.91
CA GLY A 15 7.02 6.36 48.49
C GLY A 15 6.04 5.39 47.85
N SER A 16 4.81 5.33 48.36
CA SER A 16 3.74 4.44 47.86
C SER A 16 3.19 4.90 46.49
N THR A 17 3.14 6.21 46.22
CA THR A 17 2.72 6.72 44.90
C THR A 17 3.83 6.57 43.84
N ALA A 18 5.10 6.65 44.22
CA ALA A 18 6.22 6.39 43.32
C ALA A 18 6.32 4.91 42.93
N LEU A 19 6.04 3.99 43.86
CA LEU A 19 6.02 2.55 43.55
C LEU A 19 4.86 2.17 42.61
N TRP A 20 3.68 2.78 42.78
CA TRP A 20 2.54 2.59 41.88
C TRP A 20 2.76 3.16 40.48
N LEU A 21 3.49 4.28 40.33
CA LEU A 21 3.81 4.83 39.01
C LEU A 21 4.91 4.05 38.28
N SER A 22 5.79 3.34 38.99
CA SER A 22 6.85 2.52 38.36
C SER A 22 6.38 1.19 37.77
N GLN A 23 5.14 0.76 38.05
CA GLN A 23 4.54 -0.47 37.51
C GLN A 23 3.60 -0.26 36.32
N LEU A 24 3.43 0.98 35.85
CA LEU A 24 2.72 1.30 34.59
C LEU A 24 3.65 1.37 33.37
N GLY A 25 4.95 1.15 33.54
CA GLY A 25 5.93 1.11 32.46
C GLY A 25 6.23 -0.32 32.02
N ALA A 26 6.01 -0.60 30.74
CA ALA A 26 6.32 -1.85 30.03
C ALA A 26 5.30 -2.99 30.20
N GLY A 27 4.03 -2.71 29.95
CA GLY A 27 3.26 -3.68 29.17
C GLY A 27 3.93 -3.82 27.81
N THR A 28 4.71 -4.88 27.60
CA THR A 28 5.11 -5.27 26.24
C THR A 28 3.82 -5.58 25.51
N VAL A 29 3.33 -4.64 24.70
CA VAL A 29 2.30 -4.90 23.70
C VAL A 29 2.90 -6.01 22.84
N ALA A 30 2.40 -7.25 23.03
CA ALA A 30 2.82 -8.38 22.24
C ALA A 30 2.71 -7.96 20.76
N ALA A 31 3.85 -7.86 20.08
CA ALA A 31 3.90 -7.39 18.71
C ALA A 31 2.93 -8.24 17.88
N SER A 32 1.95 -7.60 17.26
CA SER A 32 1.05 -8.31 16.37
C SER A 32 1.89 -8.88 15.23
N LYS A 33 1.79 -10.20 15.01
CA LYS A 33 2.45 -10.84 13.87
C LYS A 33 1.79 -10.29 12.60
N SER A 34 2.46 -9.36 11.92
CA SER A 34 1.98 -8.79 10.67
C SER A 34 2.60 -9.53 9.49
N VAL A 35 1.79 -9.75 8.46
CA VAL A 35 2.26 -10.22 7.15
C VAL A 35 2.16 -9.04 6.20
N THR A 36 3.25 -8.72 5.51
CA THR A 36 3.31 -7.63 4.52
C THR A 36 3.71 -8.20 3.17
N ALA A 37 2.94 -7.88 2.14
CA ALA A 37 3.20 -8.28 0.77
C ALA A 37 3.22 -7.05 -0.14
N HIS A 38 4.11 -7.06 -1.13
CA HIS A 38 4.27 -5.99 -2.11
C HIS A 38 4.36 -6.56 -3.51
N LEU A 39 3.62 -6.00 -4.46
CA LEU A 39 3.77 -6.27 -5.88
C LEU A 39 4.70 -5.23 -6.51
N ALA A 40 5.81 -5.68 -7.08
CA ALA A 40 6.79 -4.82 -7.75
C ALA A 40 6.81 -5.09 -9.27
N ALA A 41 6.90 -4.02 -10.06
CA ALA A 41 7.11 -4.11 -11.49
C ALA A 41 8.57 -4.49 -11.82
N LYS A 42 8.80 -4.86 -13.09
CA LYS A 42 10.14 -5.18 -13.61
C LYS A 42 11.01 -3.94 -13.85
N TRP A 43 10.40 -2.76 -13.91
CA TRP A 43 11.07 -1.50 -14.18
C TRP A 43 11.26 -0.64 -12.91
N PRO A 44 12.21 0.32 -12.94
CA PRO A 44 12.45 1.20 -11.81
C PRO A 44 11.29 2.17 -11.56
N GLU A 45 11.28 2.76 -10.37
CA GLU A 45 10.32 3.80 -10.01
C GLU A 45 10.43 5.00 -10.98
N THR A 46 9.28 5.40 -11.54
CA THR A 46 9.15 6.53 -12.46
C THR A 46 8.88 7.83 -11.68
N PRO A 47 9.45 8.98 -12.11
CA PRO A 47 9.21 10.25 -11.46
C PRO A 47 7.74 10.66 -11.57
N LEU A 48 7.17 11.10 -10.44
CA LEU A 48 5.77 11.54 -10.36
C LEU A 48 5.44 12.66 -11.35
N LEU A 49 6.40 13.57 -11.59
CA LEU A 49 6.25 14.69 -12.52
C LEU A 49 5.98 14.23 -13.95
N LEU A 50 6.67 13.17 -14.41
CA LEU A 50 6.49 12.66 -15.78
C LEU A 50 5.18 11.90 -15.90
N GLU A 51 4.85 11.09 -14.89
CA GLU A 51 3.54 10.44 -14.85
C GLU A 51 2.38 11.46 -14.79
N ALA A 52 2.56 12.60 -14.12
CA ALA A 52 1.59 13.68 -14.10
C ALA A 52 1.47 14.38 -15.47
N SER A 53 2.56 14.52 -16.22
CA SER A 53 2.47 15.03 -17.59
C SER A 53 1.71 14.07 -18.50
N GLU A 54 1.92 12.76 -18.37
CA GLU A 54 1.16 11.75 -19.14
C GLU A 54 -0.33 11.76 -18.77
N PHE A 55 -0.67 11.98 -17.49
CA PHE A 55 -2.05 12.20 -17.08
C PHE A 55 -2.68 13.41 -17.82
N MET A 56 -1.95 14.52 -17.94
CA MET A 56 -2.43 15.69 -18.68
C MET A 56 -2.54 15.42 -20.19
N ALA A 57 -1.63 14.62 -20.75
CA ALA A 57 -1.63 14.24 -22.15
C ALA A 57 -2.83 13.37 -22.55
N GLU A 58 -3.33 12.54 -21.63
CA GLU A 58 -4.55 11.75 -21.86
C GLU A 58 -5.78 12.65 -22.08
N GLU A 59 -5.84 13.80 -21.40
CA GLU A 59 -6.93 14.76 -21.60
C GLU A 59 -6.79 15.52 -22.93
N SER A 60 -5.61 16.06 -23.22
CA SER A 60 -5.29 16.63 -24.54
C SER A 60 -3.79 16.91 -24.71
N ASN A 61 -3.32 16.92 -25.95
CA ASN A 61 -1.93 17.27 -26.26
C ASN A 61 -1.62 18.74 -25.90
N GLU A 62 -2.58 19.65 -26.08
CA GLU A 62 -2.43 21.05 -25.68
C GLU A 62 -2.24 21.19 -24.18
N LYS A 63 -2.98 20.42 -23.37
CA LYS A 63 -2.83 20.40 -21.91
C LYS A 63 -1.46 19.87 -21.48
N PHE A 64 -0.91 18.88 -22.18
CA PHE A 64 0.46 18.43 -21.95
C PHE A 64 1.48 19.56 -22.14
N TRP A 65 1.38 20.31 -23.24
CA TRP A 65 2.30 21.44 -23.51
C TRP A 65 2.06 22.63 -22.58
N GLN A 66 0.82 22.91 -22.18
CA GLN A 66 0.52 23.91 -21.15
C GLN A 66 1.15 23.51 -19.80
N PHE A 67 1.00 22.25 -19.39
CA PHE A 67 1.62 21.72 -18.18
C PHE A 67 3.14 21.88 -18.23
N LEU A 68 3.77 21.53 -19.36
CA LEU A 68 5.20 21.69 -19.58
C LEU A 68 5.71 23.12 -19.37
N GLU A 69 5.01 24.11 -19.91
CA GLU A 69 5.41 25.52 -19.74
C GLU A 69 5.25 25.97 -18.28
N THR A 70 4.27 25.47 -17.52
CA THR A 70 4.17 25.78 -16.08
C THR A 70 5.30 25.18 -15.25
N VAL A 71 5.74 23.97 -15.59
CA VAL A 71 6.81 23.26 -14.88
C VAL A 71 8.18 23.91 -15.11
N LYS A 72 8.36 24.59 -16.25
CA LYS A 72 9.56 25.38 -16.55
C LYS A 72 9.77 26.54 -15.56
N GLU A 73 8.69 27.10 -15.03
CA GLU A 73 8.71 28.23 -14.09
C GLU A 73 8.75 27.78 -12.62
N LEU A 74 8.28 26.56 -12.33
CA LEU A 74 8.05 26.06 -10.97
C LEU A 74 9.06 24.98 -10.57
N ALA A 75 10.30 25.37 -10.27
CA ALA A 75 11.32 24.49 -9.68
C ALA A 75 10.99 23.99 -8.24
N ILE A 76 9.74 24.15 -7.75
CA ILE A 76 9.35 24.01 -6.34
C ILE A 76 8.26 22.94 -6.11
N TYR A 77 7.81 22.20 -7.12
CA TYR A 77 6.75 21.20 -6.92
C TYR A 77 7.27 19.86 -6.36
N LYS A 78 7.75 19.86 -5.11
CA LYS A 78 8.00 18.61 -4.35
C LYS A 78 6.80 18.14 -3.52
N GLN A 79 5.75 18.95 -3.33
CA GLN A 79 4.78 18.67 -2.25
C GLN A 79 3.29 18.56 -2.66
N THR A 80 2.86 19.05 -3.82
CA THR A 80 1.42 19.31 -4.05
C THR A 80 0.72 18.41 -5.07
N ALA A 81 1.42 17.50 -5.76
CA ALA A 81 0.79 16.52 -6.67
C ALA A 81 0.41 15.19 -5.99
N ILE A 82 0.36 15.15 -4.66
CA ILE A 82 0.24 13.92 -3.86
C ILE A 82 -1.15 13.26 -3.97
N TYR A 83 -2.20 14.01 -4.34
CA TYR A 83 -3.58 13.54 -4.13
C TYR A 83 -4.25 12.81 -5.30
N LYS A 84 -3.70 12.83 -6.53
CA LYS A 84 -4.30 12.17 -7.71
C LYS A 84 -3.42 11.08 -8.34
N GLN A 85 -2.38 10.62 -7.65
CA GLN A 85 -1.38 9.72 -8.21
C GLN A 85 -1.24 8.40 -7.43
N THR A 86 -2.36 7.87 -6.95
CA THR A 86 -2.39 6.63 -6.18
C THR A 86 -2.36 5.36 -7.04
N GLY A 87 -2.60 5.47 -8.36
CA GLY A 87 -2.67 4.31 -9.25
C GLY A 87 -1.39 3.96 -10.02
N ARG A 88 -0.38 4.86 -10.06
CA ARG A 88 0.83 4.76 -10.91
C ARG A 88 0.54 4.28 -12.36
N ALA A 89 -0.66 4.60 -12.87
CA ALA A 89 -1.21 4.01 -14.10
C ALA A 89 -0.40 4.39 -15.36
N TYR A 90 0.27 5.54 -15.33
CA TYR A 90 1.10 6.05 -16.43
C TYR A 90 2.58 5.63 -16.33
N SER A 91 2.97 4.91 -15.28
CA SER A 91 4.33 4.38 -15.15
C SER A 91 4.76 3.52 -16.36
N PRO A 92 3.90 2.65 -16.93
CA PRO A 92 4.22 1.90 -18.15
C PRO A 92 4.50 2.78 -19.36
N ALA A 93 3.82 3.93 -19.52
CA ALA A 93 4.05 4.85 -20.63
C ALA A 93 5.44 5.50 -20.54
N ILE A 94 5.83 5.94 -19.34
CA ILE A 94 7.20 6.45 -19.11
C ILE A 94 8.23 5.36 -19.40
N GLN A 95 7.98 4.14 -18.94
CA GLN A 95 8.88 3.01 -19.17
C GLN A 95 8.98 2.64 -20.66
N MET A 96 7.89 2.76 -21.43
CA MET A 96 7.91 2.58 -22.88
C MET A 96 8.88 3.55 -23.55
N PHE A 97 8.85 4.84 -23.20
CA PHE A 97 9.81 5.81 -23.75
C PHE A 97 11.26 5.52 -23.35
N GLN A 98 11.50 5.02 -22.13
CA GLN A 98 12.85 4.58 -21.75
C GLN A 98 13.35 3.42 -22.61
N GLN A 99 12.48 2.47 -22.98
CA GLN A 99 12.86 1.37 -23.88
C GLN A 99 13.15 1.89 -25.30
N ILE A 100 12.32 2.81 -25.81
CA ILE A 100 12.59 3.47 -27.11
C ILE A 100 13.95 4.18 -27.08
N ALA A 101 14.27 4.89 -25.99
CA ALA A 101 15.56 5.56 -25.84
C ALA A 101 16.74 4.59 -25.65
N ALA A 102 16.49 3.34 -25.21
CA ALA A 102 17.53 2.30 -25.14
C ALA A 102 17.90 1.77 -26.53
N ASP A 103 16.95 1.70 -27.46
CA ASP A 103 17.20 1.34 -28.87
C ASP A 103 17.89 2.47 -29.66
N GLU A 104 17.67 3.73 -29.24
CA GLU A 104 18.30 4.94 -29.80
C GLU A 104 19.17 5.66 -28.76
N PRO A 105 20.31 5.06 -28.33
CA PRO A 105 21.05 5.55 -27.19
C PRO A 105 21.63 6.96 -27.42
N PRO A 106 21.69 7.79 -26.37
CA PRO A 106 22.36 9.09 -26.44
C PRO A 106 23.84 8.95 -26.78
N PRO A 107 24.47 10.02 -27.31
CA PRO A 107 25.91 10.18 -27.25
C PRO A 107 26.43 10.12 -25.80
N ASP A 108 27.69 9.69 -25.62
CA ASP A 108 28.27 9.47 -24.30
C ASP A 108 28.19 10.72 -23.39
N GLY A 109 27.73 10.51 -22.15
CA GLY A 109 27.71 11.55 -21.10
C GLY A 109 26.55 12.54 -21.17
N CYS A 110 25.54 12.31 -22.00
CA CYS A 110 24.44 13.27 -22.18
C CYS A 110 23.23 12.99 -21.27
N ASN A 111 22.77 14.01 -20.54
CA ASN A 111 21.56 13.93 -19.72
C ASN A 111 20.28 14.10 -20.56
N ALA A 112 20.40 14.81 -21.68
CA ALA A 112 19.35 15.00 -22.66
C ALA A 112 20.00 15.09 -24.05
N PHE A 113 19.28 14.65 -25.07
CA PHE A 113 19.78 14.63 -26.44
C PHE A 113 18.63 14.84 -27.43
N VAL A 114 19.01 15.32 -28.62
CA VAL A 114 18.08 15.62 -29.71
C VAL A 114 18.39 14.68 -30.86
N VAL A 115 17.34 14.08 -31.43
CA VAL A 115 17.41 13.22 -32.61
C VAL A 115 16.78 13.92 -33.80
N ILE A 116 17.57 14.10 -34.85
CA ILE A 116 17.17 14.73 -36.11
C ILE A 116 17.45 13.74 -37.23
N HIS A 117 16.41 12.99 -37.62
CA HIS A 117 16.46 12.00 -38.70
C HIS A 117 17.66 11.05 -38.56
N LYS A 118 17.68 10.26 -37.46
CA LYS A 118 18.74 9.28 -37.11
C LYS A 118 20.11 9.84 -36.73
N LYS A 119 20.26 11.16 -36.55
CA LYS A 119 21.48 11.74 -35.96
C LYS A 119 21.19 12.36 -34.62
N HIS A 120 22.05 12.05 -33.66
CA HIS A 120 21.93 12.44 -32.27
C HIS A 120 22.89 13.61 -31.98
N THR A 121 22.46 14.57 -31.18
CA THR A 121 23.34 15.59 -30.61
C THR A 121 22.90 15.99 -29.22
N CYS A 122 23.85 16.32 -28.37
CA CYS A 122 23.60 16.86 -27.03
C CYS A 122 23.99 18.34 -26.94
N LYS A 123 24.30 18.98 -28.07
CA LYS A 123 24.72 20.38 -28.12
C LYS A 123 23.73 21.17 -28.95
N ILE A 124 23.19 22.22 -28.35
CA ILE A 124 22.25 23.15 -29.00
C ILE A 124 22.85 23.73 -30.29
N ASN A 125 24.15 24.04 -30.29
CA ASN A 125 24.84 24.65 -31.43
C ASN A 125 24.83 23.75 -32.69
N GLU A 126 24.77 22.43 -32.52
CA GLU A 126 24.80 21.49 -33.64
C GLU A 126 23.43 21.29 -34.31
N ILE A 127 22.33 21.66 -33.64
CA ILE A 127 20.95 21.49 -34.14
C ILE A 127 20.80 22.16 -35.50
N LYS A 128 21.25 23.42 -35.65
CA LYS A 128 21.19 24.16 -36.93
C LYS A 128 21.94 23.44 -38.04
N LYS A 129 23.10 22.83 -37.73
CA LYS A 129 23.92 22.09 -38.71
C LYS A 129 23.24 20.79 -39.14
N LEU A 130 22.60 20.09 -38.20
CA LEU A 130 21.91 18.84 -38.47
C LEU A 130 20.62 19.05 -39.27
N LEU A 131 19.87 20.13 -39.00
CA LEU A 131 18.65 20.49 -39.73
C LEU A 131 18.89 20.74 -41.22
N LYS A 132 19.99 21.42 -41.59
CA LYS A 132 20.36 21.64 -42.99
C LYS A 132 20.54 20.35 -43.79
N LYS A 133 20.91 19.26 -43.12
CA LYS A 133 21.14 17.93 -43.71
C LYS A 133 19.97 16.97 -43.42
N ALA A 134 18.83 17.46 -42.92
CA ALA A 134 17.69 16.62 -42.59
C ALA A 134 16.97 16.11 -43.85
N ALA A 135 16.81 16.97 -44.87
CA ALA A 135 16.14 16.61 -46.13
C ALA A 135 16.77 15.42 -46.87
N SER A 136 18.06 15.15 -46.67
CA SER A 136 18.76 14.01 -47.29
C SER A 136 18.64 12.71 -46.49
N ARG A 137 17.97 12.72 -45.34
CA ARG A 137 17.85 11.56 -44.45
C ARG A 137 16.41 11.06 -44.41
N THR A 138 16.25 9.80 -44.03
CA THR A 138 14.92 9.20 -43.85
C THR A 138 14.21 9.85 -42.67
N ARG A 139 12.98 10.34 -42.92
CA ARG A 139 12.10 10.85 -41.87
C ARG A 139 11.85 9.77 -40.81
N PRO A 140 12.02 10.07 -39.52
CA PRO A 140 11.78 9.09 -38.46
C PRO A 140 10.28 8.80 -38.32
N TYR A 141 9.95 7.59 -37.86
CA TYR A 141 8.60 7.21 -37.51
C TYR A 141 8.21 7.84 -36.16
N LEU A 142 7.00 8.40 -36.09
CA LEU A 142 6.41 8.93 -34.86
C LEU A 142 5.40 7.92 -34.32
N PHE A 143 5.50 7.61 -33.03
CA PHE A 143 4.58 6.71 -32.35
C PHE A 143 3.30 7.44 -32.00
N LYS A 144 2.19 6.70 -31.87
CA LYS A 144 0.89 7.28 -31.50
C LYS A 144 0.92 8.01 -30.14
N GLY A 145 1.79 7.58 -29.23
CA GLY A 145 1.98 8.23 -27.93
C GLY A 145 2.95 9.41 -27.92
N ASP A 146 3.55 9.78 -29.06
CA ASP A 146 4.51 10.88 -29.11
C ASP A 146 3.83 12.24 -28.92
N HIS A 147 4.37 13.04 -28.00
CA HIS A 147 3.87 14.38 -27.74
C HIS A 147 4.45 15.35 -28.76
N THR A 148 3.62 15.77 -29.72
CA THR A 148 4.02 16.66 -30.81
C THR A 148 3.60 18.09 -30.49
N PHE A 149 4.53 19.04 -30.63
CA PHE A 149 4.26 20.45 -30.40
C PHE A 149 3.20 20.95 -31.40
N PRO A 150 2.20 21.75 -30.96
CA PRO A 150 1.15 22.24 -31.84
C PRO A 150 1.73 22.95 -33.07
N THR A 151 1.32 22.53 -34.25
CA THR A 151 1.75 23.13 -35.53
C THR A 151 0.64 23.02 -36.57
N ASN A 152 0.54 24.02 -37.45
CA ASN A 152 -0.42 24.02 -38.55
C ASN A 152 0.19 23.53 -39.88
N LYS A 153 1.51 23.37 -39.93
CA LYS A 153 2.23 22.96 -41.15
C LYS A 153 2.58 21.48 -41.13
N GLU A 154 2.24 20.83 -42.23
CA GLU A 154 2.65 19.46 -42.52
C GLU A 154 4.05 19.42 -43.15
N ASN A 155 4.68 18.25 -43.17
CA ASN A 155 5.98 17.99 -43.81
C ASN A 155 7.21 18.75 -43.27
N LEU A 156 7.14 19.30 -42.05
CA LEU A 156 8.31 19.90 -41.41
C LEU A 156 9.38 18.85 -41.01
N PRO A 157 10.67 19.23 -40.95
CA PRO A 157 11.72 18.37 -40.42
C PRO A 157 11.43 17.96 -38.96
N VAL A 158 11.34 16.66 -38.71
CA VAL A 158 11.10 16.11 -37.37
C VAL A 158 12.33 16.24 -36.48
N VAL A 159 12.12 16.80 -35.28
CA VAL A 159 13.13 16.95 -34.23
C VAL A 159 12.57 16.38 -32.94
N ILE A 160 13.19 15.31 -32.43
CA ILE A 160 12.74 14.60 -31.22
C ILE A 160 13.70 14.96 -30.08
N LEU A 161 13.18 15.53 -29.00
CA LEU A 161 13.94 15.75 -27.77
C LEU A 161 13.71 14.59 -26.81
N TYR A 162 14.79 13.95 -26.39
CA TYR A 162 14.81 13.00 -25.28
C TYR A 162 15.36 13.72 -24.06
N ALA A 163 14.51 13.96 -23.06
CA ALA A 163 14.92 14.66 -21.85
C ALA A 163 14.05 14.32 -20.63
N GLU A 164 14.60 14.59 -19.45
CA GLU A 164 13.88 14.57 -18.19
C GLU A 164 13.29 15.96 -17.91
N MET A 165 11.97 16.03 -17.81
CA MET A 165 11.22 17.27 -17.51
C MET A 165 11.64 17.84 -16.14
N GLY A 166 11.71 19.16 -16.03
CA GLY A 166 12.10 19.86 -14.81
C GLY A 166 13.62 20.03 -14.63
N THR A 167 14.44 19.46 -15.52
CA THR A 167 15.89 19.70 -15.51
C THR A 167 16.27 21.01 -16.21
N ARG A 168 17.40 21.62 -15.81
CA ARG A 168 17.93 22.82 -16.48
C ARG A 168 18.28 22.57 -17.95
N THR A 169 18.81 21.37 -18.24
CA THR A 169 19.16 20.95 -19.60
C THR A 169 17.91 20.85 -20.47
N PHE A 170 16.82 20.27 -19.95
CA PHE A 170 15.53 20.27 -20.63
C PHE A 170 15.07 21.70 -20.96
N SER A 171 15.06 22.60 -19.98
CA SER A 171 14.61 23.99 -20.19
C SER A 171 15.41 24.70 -21.29
N ALA A 172 16.73 24.51 -21.34
CA ALA A 172 17.60 25.09 -22.36
C ALA A 172 17.29 24.56 -23.78
N PHE A 173 17.11 23.25 -23.95
CA PHE A 173 16.72 22.67 -25.24
C PHE A 173 15.31 23.07 -25.63
N HIS A 174 14.38 22.96 -24.69
CA HIS A 174 12.97 23.23 -24.91
C HIS A 174 12.76 24.65 -25.39
N LYS A 175 13.42 25.65 -24.79
CA LYS A 175 13.35 27.06 -25.23
C LYS A 175 13.72 27.21 -26.70
N VAL A 176 14.84 26.62 -27.13
CA VAL A 176 15.32 26.75 -28.51
C VAL A 176 14.43 25.98 -29.49
N LEU A 177 13.92 24.81 -29.10
CA LEU A 177 13.07 23.98 -29.96
C LEU A 177 11.64 24.53 -30.06
N SER A 178 11.09 25.07 -28.98
CA SER A 178 9.75 25.67 -28.99
C SER A 178 9.73 26.96 -29.81
N GLU A 179 10.73 27.84 -29.69
CA GLU A 179 10.88 29.02 -30.56
C GLU A 179 10.89 28.63 -32.05
N LYS A 180 11.61 27.56 -32.40
CA LYS A 180 11.66 27.05 -33.78
C LYS A 180 10.36 26.41 -34.24
N ALA A 181 9.66 25.71 -33.36
CA ALA A 181 8.37 25.11 -33.66
C ALA A 181 7.27 26.17 -33.83
N GLN A 182 7.29 27.24 -33.02
CA GLN A 182 6.40 28.40 -33.13
C GLN A 182 6.61 29.15 -34.45
N ASN A 183 7.85 29.26 -34.92
CA ASN A 183 8.17 29.78 -36.25
C ASN A 183 7.85 28.79 -37.38
N GLU A 184 7.28 27.63 -37.06
CA GLU A 184 6.94 26.55 -37.99
C GLU A 184 8.13 26.08 -38.84
N GLU A 185 9.34 26.08 -38.27
CA GLU A 185 10.56 25.61 -38.94
C GLU A 185 10.77 24.09 -38.78
N ILE A 186 10.23 23.52 -37.71
CA ILE A 186 10.44 22.11 -37.31
C ILE A 186 9.17 21.50 -36.73
N LEU A 187 9.04 20.18 -36.86
CA LEU A 187 8.08 19.41 -36.08
C LEU A 187 8.77 18.96 -34.80
N TYR A 188 8.48 19.63 -33.69
CA TYR A 188 9.08 19.34 -32.39
C TYR A 188 8.30 18.26 -31.64
N VAL A 189 8.99 17.20 -31.22
CA VAL A 189 8.41 16.09 -30.46
C VAL A 189 9.18 15.91 -29.16
N LEU A 190 8.49 15.65 -28.05
CA LEU A 190 9.11 15.34 -26.76
C LEU A 190 8.88 13.87 -26.40
N ARG A 191 9.97 13.18 -26.05
CA ARG A 191 9.95 11.84 -25.46
C ARG A 191 10.62 11.88 -24.09
N HIS A 192 10.03 11.18 -23.12
CA HIS A 192 10.60 11.11 -21.78
C HIS A 192 11.87 10.28 -21.75
N TYR A 193 12.95 10.84 -21.20
CA TYR A 193 14.23 10.16 -21.06
C TYR A 193 14.84 10.47 -19.70
N ILE A 194 15.27 9.42 -19.00
CA ILE A 194 15.91 9.54 -17.69
C ILE A 194 17.25 8.85 -17.80
N GLN A 195 18.34 9.63 -17.78
CA GLN A 195 19.69 9.07 -17.93
C GLN A 195 20.04 8.09 -16.80
N LYS A 196 19.61 8.40 -15.58
CA LYS A 196 19.89 7.60 -14.38
C LYS A 196 18.60 7.28 -13.64
N PRO A 197 17.91 6.19 -14.02
CA PRO A 197 16.70 5.76 -13.32
C PRO A 197 16.97 5.46 -11.84
N SER A 198 15.92 5.56 -11.02
CA SER A 198 15.98 5.19 -9.60
C SER A 198 16.37 3.71 -9.43
N SER A 199 17.15 3.39 -8.39
CA SER A 199 17.42 1.99 -8.04
C SER A 199 16.22 1.30 -7.37
N ARG A 200 15.21 2.07 -6.96
CA ARG A 200 13.99 1.52 -6.35
C ARG A 200 13.10 0.89 -7.41
N LYS A 201 12.50 -0.24 -7.07
CA LYS A 201 11.47 -0.88 -7.92
C LYS A 201 10.17 -0.10 -7.84
N MET A 202 9.44 -0.04 -8.95
CA MET A 202 8.09 0.50 -8.95
C MET A 202 7.14 -0.45 -8.21
N TYR A 203 6.54 -0.01 -7.11
CA TYR A 203 5.46 -0.76 -6.46
C TYR A 203 4.11 -0.44 -7.10
N LEU A 204 3.38 -1.49 -7.45
CA LEU A 204 2.08 -1.38 -8.10
C LEU A 204 0.96 -1.38 -7.05
N SER A 205 -0.18 -0.83 -7.43
CA SER A 205 -1.43 -0.83 -6.66
C SER A 205 -2.54 -1.51 -7.46
N GLY A 206 -3.67 -1.82 -6.82
CA GLY A 206 -4.82 -2.45 -7.51
C GLY A 206 -4.81 -3.98 -7.51
N TYR A 207 -4.01 -4.61 -6.65
CA TYR A 207 -4.04 -6.05 -6.39
C TYR A 207 -4.58 -6.33 -4.98
N GLY A 208 -5.20 -7.50 -4.81
CA GLY A 208 -5.59 -8.04 -3.51
C GLY A 208 -4.58 -9.07 -3.04
N VAL A 209 -4.40 -9.17 -1.73
CA VAL A 209 -3.61 -10.23 -1.08
C VAL A 209 -4.55 -11.04 -0.22
N GLU A 210 -4.49 -12.36 -0.34
CA GLU A 210 -5.25 -13.28 0.50
C GLU A 210 -4.31 -14.18 1.31
N LEU A 211 -4.75 -14.54 2.51
CA LEU A 211 -4.12 -15.56 3.34
C LEU A 211 -5.04 -16.77 3.38
N ALA A 212 -4.78 -17.74 2.51
CA ALA A 212 -5.54 -18.97 2.44
C ALA A 212 -5.14 -19.93 3.57
N ILE A 213 -6.13 -20.43 4.31
CA ILE A 213 -5.94 -21.50 5.28
C ILE A 213 -5.91 -22.82 4.51
N LYS A 214 -4.75 -23.50 4.46
CA LYS A 214 -4.59 -24.74 3.69
C LYS A 214 -5.22 -25.98 4.33
N SER A 215 -5.31 -26.04 5.66
CA SER A 215 -5.92 -27.17 6.37
C SER A 215 -7.35 -26.83 6.80
N THR A 216 -8.31 -27.09 5.92
CA THR A 216 -9.75 -26.88 6.16
C THR A 216 -10.49 -28.13 6.61
N GLU A 217 -9.87 -29.31 6.50
CA GLU A 217 -10.51 -30.63 6.68
C GLU A 217 -10.88 -31.01 8.13
N TYR A 218 -10.34 -30.33 9.14
CA TYR A 218 -10.59 -30.68 10.55
C TYR A 218 -11.77 -29.93 11.21
N LYS A 219 -12.65 -29.29 10.42
CA LYS A 219 -13.50 -28.20 10.95
C LYS A 219 -15.01 -28.42 11.04
N ALA A 220 -15.53 -29.58 10.71
CA ALA A 220 -16.91 -29.95 11.05
C ALA A 220 -16.83 -31.21 11.91
N LEU A 221 -16.90 -31.04 13.24
CA LEU A 221 -17.13 -32.19 14.12
C LEU A 221 -18.54 -32.71 13.83
N ASP A 222 -18.63 -33.95 13.35
CA ASP A 222 -19.86 -34.70 13.28
C ASP A 222 -20.26 -35.07 14.72
N ASP A 223 -21.44 -34.61 15.16
CA ASP A 223 -21.96 -34.80 16.52
C ASP A 223 -22.37 -36.26 16.81
N THR A 224 -22.25 -37.18 15.84
CA THR A 224 -22.60 -38.60 16.03
C THR A 224 -21.60 -39.40 16.85
N GLN A 225 -20.46 -38.82 17.26
CA GLN A 225 -19.53 -39.46 18.20
C GLN A 225 -19.23 -38.57 19.41
N VAL A 226 -20.23 -38.33 20.25
CA VAL A 226 -19.97 -37.99 21.66
C VAL A 226 -19.61 -39.28 22.41
N LYS A 227 -18.43 -39.83 22.12
CA LYS A 227 -17.71 -40.56 23.16
C LYS A 227 -16.97 -39.51 23.95
N THR A 228 -17.36 -39.33 25.20
CA THR A 228 -16.53 -38.73 26.23
C THR A 228 -15.19 -39.47 26.19
N VAL A 229 -14.18 -38.90 25.51
CA VAL A 229 -12.82 -39.42 25.54
C VAL A 229 -12.26 -39.00 26.90
N THR A 230 -12.56 -39.79 27.92
CA THR A 230 -11.92 -39.70 29.24
C THR A 230 -10.57 -40.40 29.28
N ASN A 231 -10.08 -40.98 28.19
CA ASN A 231 -8.78 -41.65 28.16
C ASN A 231 -7.99 -41.29 26.90
N THR A 232 -7.27 -40.17 26.98
CA THR A 232 -5.91 -40.14 26.43
C THR A 232 -5.02 -39.83 27.62
N THR A 233 -4.38 -40.86 28.13
CA THR A 233 -3.22 -40.77 29.02
C THR A 233 -2.21 -39.83 28.38
N VAL A 234 -2.13 -38.60 28.92
CA VAL A 234 -1.02 -37.68 28.66
C VAL A 234 0.12 -38.17 29.54
N GLU A 235 0.77 -39.25 29.10
CA GLU A 235 2.13 -39.51 29.53
C GLU A 235 3.05 -38.67 28.63
N ASP A 236 3.80 -37.80 29.30
CA ASP A 236 4.96 -37.05 28.84
C ASP A 236 4.69 -35.82 27.94
N GLU A 237 4.23 -34.73 28.56
CA GLU A 237 4.49 -33.39 28.06
C GLU A 237 5.20 -32.58 29.15
N THR A 238 6.53 -32.53 29.05
CA THR A 238 7.40 -31.56 29.70
C THR A 238 6.78 -30.16 29.69
N GLU A 239 6.41 -29.69 30.88
CA GLU A 239 6.35 -28.30 31.32
C GLU A 239 6.50 -27.22 30.23
N THR A 240 5.44 -26.95 29.47
CA THR A 240 5.27 -25.62 28.85
C THR A 240 4.75 -24.65 29.89
N ASN A 241 5.59 -24.37 30.90
CA ASN A 241 5.26 -23.51 32.04
C ASN A 241 5.25 -22.02 31.70
N GLU A 242 5.63 -21.65 30.47
CA GLU A 242 5.61 -20.29 29.96
C GLU A 242 4.49 -20.09 28.93
N VAL A 243 3.44 -19.36 29.30
CA VAL A 243 2.31 -19.04 28.41
C VAL A 243 2.20 -17.53 28.32
N GLN A 244 2.38 -16.97 27.11
CA GLN A 244 2.37 -15.52 26.84
C GLN A 244 3.29 -14.69 27.77
N GLY A 245 4.46 -15.23 28.14
CA GLY A 245 5.44 -14.56 29.00
C GLY A 245 5.18 -14.69 30.50
N PHE A 246 4.18 -15.48 30.92
CA PHE A 246 3.94 -15.81 32.32
C PHE A 246 4.55 -17.17 32.67
N LEU A 247 5.42 -17.20 33.69
CA LEU A 247 5.95 -18.42 34.29
C LEU A 247 4.97 -18.94 35.35
N PHE A 248 4.03 -19.77 34.93
CA PHE A 248 2.95 -20.27 35.81
C PHE A 248 3.47 -21.16 36.94
N TRP A 249 4.59 -21.84 36.75
CA TRP A 249 5.22 -22.63 37.81
C TRP A 249 5.61 -21.76 39.01
N LYS A 250 6.29 -20.65 38.74
CA LYS A 250 6.79 -19.72 39.75
C LYS A 250 5.65 -18.95 40.43
N LEU A 251 4.60 -18.61 39.67
CA LEU A 251 3.40 -17.99 40.20
C LEU A 251 2.63 -18.91 41.15
N LYS A 252 2.52 -20.21 40.82
CA LYS A 252 1.87 -21.22 41.67
C LYS A 252 2.68 -21.53 42.93
N GLU A 253 4.00 -21.34 42.88
CA GLU A 253 4.90 -21.51 44.04
C GLU A 253 4.82 -20.32 45.00
N ILE A 254 4.76 -19.08 44.49
CA ILE A 254 4.69 -17.86 45.31
C ILE A 254 3.29 -17.63 45.89
N TYR A 255 2.24 -18.00 45.14
CA TYR A 255 0.84 -17.82 45.54
C TYR A 255 0.12 -19.17 45.59
N SER A 256 0.43 -19.98 46.60
CA SER A 256 -0.16 -21.30 46.84
C SER A 256 -1.69 -21.28 46.92
N ASP A 257 -2.24 -20.19 47.45
CA ASP A 257 -3.67 -20.04 47.76
C ASP A 257 -4.52 -19.75 46.51
N LEU A 258 -3.87 -19.32 45.42
CA LEU A 258 -4.48 -18.94 44.15
C LEU A 258 -4.23 -19.99 43.05
N ARG A 259 -3.79 -21.20 43.42
CA ARG A 259 -3.37 -22.24 42.47
C ARG A 259 -4.47 -22.63 41.47
N ASP A 260 -5.71 -22.68 41.92
CA ASP A 260 -6.87 -23.02 41.06
C ASP A 260 -7.18 -21.88 40.09
N ASN A 261 -7.16 -20.63 40.56
CA ASN A 261 -7.35 -19.45 39.72
C ASN A 261 -6.22 -19.29 38.69
N LEU A 262 -4.97 -19.55 39.08
CA LEU A 262 -3.82 -19.54 38.18
C LEU A 262 -3.92 -20.64 37.13
N THR A 263 -4.47 -21.81 37.47
CA THR A 263 -4.69 -22.89 36.53
C THR A 263 -5.85 -22.58 35.58
N ALA A 264 -6.93 -21.97 36.06
CA ALA A 264 -8.02 -21.45 35.23
C ALA A 264 -7.56 -20.34 34.28
N PHE A 265 -6.71 -19.42 34.76
CA PHE A 265 -6.13 -18.35 33.96
C PHE A 265 -5.15 -18.89 32.91
N GLN A 266 -4.28 -19.85 33.28
CA GLN A 266 -3.41 -20.55 32.33
C GLN A 266 -4.23 -21.22 31.22
N LYS A 267 -5.32 -21.90 31.58
CA LYS A 267 -6.23 -22.53 30.63
C LYS A 267 -6.89 -21.50 29.70
N TYR A 268 -7.36 -20.37 30.25
CA TYR A 268 -7.89 -19.26 29.46
C TYR A 268 -6.86 -18.70 28.47
N LEU A 269 -5.59 -18.51 28.88
CA LEU A 269 -4.54 -18.04 27.97
C LEU A 269 -4.27 -19.05 26.85
N ILE A 270 -4.22 -20.35 27.17
CA ILE A 270 -4.04 -21.42 26.18
C ILE A 270 -5.23 -21.47 25.21
N GLU A 271 -6.46 -21.36 25.70
CA GLU A 271 -7.68 -21.33 24.88
C GLU A 271 -7.77 -20.07 24.01
N SER A 272 -7.38 -18.90 24.54
CA SER A 272 -7.32 -17.65 23.79
C SER A 272 -6.24 -17.66 22.71
N ASN A 273 -5.16 -18.43 22.93
CA ASN A 273 -4.09 -18.61 21.95
C ASN A 273 -4.47 -19.58 20.81
N LYS A 274 -5.53 -20.38 20.96
CA LYS A 274 -6.08 -21.22 19.89
C LYS A 274 -6.91 -20.37 18.92
N GLN A 275 -6.23 -19.51 18.15
CA GLN A 275 -6.84 -18.61 17.13
C GLN A 275 -7.64 -19.33 16.04
N MET A 276 -7.48 -20.65 15.87
CA MET A 276 -8.11 -21.43 14.80
C MET A 276 -8.72 -22.73 15.31
N THR A 277 -9.64 -22.62 16.26
CA THR A 277 -10.36 -23.76 16.83
C THR A 277 -11.69 -23.94 16.07
N PRO A 278 -12.03 -25.17 15.62
CA PRO A 278 -13.06 -25.42 14.61
C PRO A 278 -14.47 -24.99 15.06
N LEU A 279 -15.30 -24.54 14.10
CA LEU A 279 -16.70 -24.15 14.31
C LEU A 279 -17.61 -25.37 14.17
N LYS A 280 -18.75 -25.37 14.85
CA LYS A 280 -19.73 -26.46 14.70
C LYS A 280 -20.62 -26.24 13.48
N VAL A 281 -21.17 -27.32 12.93
CA VAL A 281 -21.90 -27.30 11.64
C VAL A 281 -23.10 -26.34 11.66
N TRP A 282 -23.83 -26.25 12.78
CA TRP A 282 -24.98 -25.34 12.91
C TRP A 282 -24.58 -23.87 13.09
N GLU A 283 -23.42 -23.60 13.70
CA GLU A 283 -22.91 -22.23 13.87
C GLU A 283 -22.59 -21.58 12.52
N LEU A 284 -22.30 -22.39 11.49
CA LEU A 284 -22.03 -21.93 10.14
C LEU A 284 -23.29 -21.49 9.37
N GLN A 285 -24.46 -22.06 9.69
CA GLN A 285 -25.69 -21.83 8.90
C GLN A 285 -26.20 -20.39 9.01
N ASP A 286 -26.10 -19.79 10.19
CA ASP A 286 -26.63 -18.43 10.45
C ASP A 286 -25.54 -17.35 10.49
N LEU A 287 -24.28 -17.74 10.26
CA LEU A 287 -23.13 -16.86 10.36
C LEU A 287 -23.24 -15.64 9.42
N SER A 288 -23.62 -15.87 8.16
CA SER A 288 -23.79 -14.79 7.18
C SER A 288 -24.91 -13.82 7.56
N PHE A 289 -26.01 -14.34 8.09
CA PHE A 289 -27.15 -13.54 8.56
C PHE A 289 -26.77 -12.69 9.77
N GLN A 290 -26.04 -13.27 10.73
CA GLN A 290 -25.56 -12.54 11.91
C GLN A 290 -24.59 -11.42 11.52
N ALA A 291 -23.68 -11.64 10.54
CA ALA A 291 -22.79 -10.60 10.03
C ALA A 291 -23.59 -9.44 9.43
N ALA A 292 -24.52 -9.76 8.53
CA ALA A 292 -25.34 -8.76 7.86
C ALA A 292 -26.21 -7.97 8.85
N SER A 293 -26.85 -8.66 9.79
CA SER A 293 -27.66 -8.05 10.85
C SER A 293 -26.81 -7.13 11.73
N GLN A 294 -25.61 -7.56 12.13
CA GLN A 294 -24.71 -6.74 12.91
C GLN A 294 -24.30 -5.45 12.18
N ILE A 295 -23.97 -5.55 10.88
CA ILE A 295 -23.64 -4.39 10.04
C ILE A 295 -24.83 -3.44 9.94
N MET A 296 -26.04 -3.96 9.77
CA MET A 296 -27.25 -3.14 9.65
C MET A 296 -27.69 -2.50 10.96
N SER A 297 -27.41 -3.14 12.09
CA SER A 297 -27.68 -2.59 13.43
C SER A 297 -26.65 -1.55 13.88
N THR A 298 -25.51 -1.42 13.17
CA THR A 298 -24.44 -0.49 13.50
C THR A 298 -24.76 0.90 12.94
N PRO A 299 -24.38 2.01 13.62
CA PRO A 299 -24.53 3.36 13.09
C PRO A 299 -23.93 3.51 11.69
N VAL A 300 -24.58 4.31 10.83
CA VAL A 300 -24.22 4.46 9.40
C VAL A 300 -22.74 4.77 9.18
N TYR A 301 -22.16 5.64 10.01
CA TYR A 301 -20.75 6.04 9.92
C TYR A 301 -19.77 4.89 10.19
N ASP A 302 -20.16 3.91 11.01
CA ASP A 302 -19.33 2.76 11.38
C ASP A 302 -19.68 1.50 10.58
N ALA A 303 -20.83 1.45 9.92
CA ALA A 303 -21.30 0.29 9.18
C ALA A 303 -20.31 -0.18 8.10
N ILE A 304 -19.76 0.74 7.31
CA ILE A 304 -18.75 0.42 6.26
C ILE A 304 -17.44 -0.05 6.90
N LYS A 305 -17.03 0.56 8.01
CA LYS A 305 -15.82 0.19 8.74
C LYS A 305 -15.94 -1.22 9.33
N LEU A 306 -17.11 -1.53 9.90
CA LEU A 306 -17.41 -2.86 10.41
C LEU A 306 -17.50 -3.89 9.28
N MET A 307 -18.15 -3.56 8.17
CA MET A 307 -18.20 -4.42 6.98
C MET A 307 -16.78 -4.74 6.48
N LYS A 308 -15.90 -3.73 6.39
CA LYS A 308 -14.49 -3.94 6.03
C LYS A 308 -13.76 -4.85 7.01
N ASP A 309 -13.92 -4.64 8.32
CA ASP A 309 -13.28 -5.46 9.36
C ASP A 309 -13.76 -6.92 9.29
N ILE A 310 -15.06 -7.14 9.10
CA ILE A 310 -15.65 -8.48 8.95
C ILE A 310 -15.13 -9.14 7.67
N SER A 311 -15.16 -8.46 6.53
CA SER A 311 -14.71 -9.04 5.26
C SER A 311 -13.21 -9.36 5.22
N GLN A 312 -12.37 -8.51 5.81
CA GLN A 312 -10.91 -8.71 5.80
C GLN A 312 -10.44 -9.75 6.84
N ASN A 313 -11.16 -9.89 7.95
CA ASN A 313 -10.75 -10.75 9.08
C ASN A 313 -11.77 -11.85 9.38
N PHE A 314 -12.59 -12.24 8.39
CA PHE A 314 -13.75 -13.11 8.61
C PHE A 314 -13.47 -14.38 9.42
N PRO A 315 -12.41 -15.17 9.13
CA PRO A 315 -12.14 -16.39 9.89
C PRO A 315 -11.90 -16.16 11.39
N ILE A 316 -11.34 -15.00 11.75
CA ILE A 316 -11.09 -14.62 13.16
C ILE A 316 -12.38 -14.07 13.79
N LYS A 317 -13.16 -13.28 13.04
CA LYS A 317 -14.38 -12.62 13.54
C LYS A 317 -15.55 -13.59 13.72
N ALA A 318 -15.62 -14.62 12.90
CA ALA A 318 -16.67 -15.64 12.90
C ALA A 318 -16.88 -16.29 14.28
N ARG A 319 -15.80 -16.48 15.06
CA ARG A 319 -15.89 -17.10 16.39
C ARG A 319 -16.12 -16.09 17.52
N LEU A 320 -15.48 -14.92 17.47
CA LEU A 320 -15.40 -14.00 18.60
C LEU A 320 -16.64 -13.11 18.79
N ARG A 321 -17.38 -12.79 17.72
CA ARG A 321 -18.47 -11.79 17.77
C ARG A 321 -19.87 -12.31 17.46
N MET A 322 -19.97 -13.48 16.85
CA MET A 322 -21.24 -13.97 16.31
C MET A 322 -22.04 -14.79 17.34
N ASN A 323 -21.38 -15.42 18.31
CA ASN A 323 -22.06 -16.20 19.36
C ASN A 323 -22.80 -15.36 20.43
N ILE A 324 -22.73 -14.03 20.40
CA ILE A 324 -23.29 -13.16 21.47
C ILE A 324 -24.74 -12.74 21.19
N LEU A 325 -25.25 -12.90 19.95
CA LEU A 325 -26.51 -12.27 19.53
C LEU A 325 -27.57 -13.25 19.04
N ILE A 326 -27.69 -14.42 19.66
CA ILE A 326 -28.64 -15.45 19.22
C ILE A 326 -30.10 -15.12 19.60
N CYS A 327 -30.36 -14.31 20.64
CA CYS A 327 -31.74 -14.12 21.14
C CYS A 327 -32.51 -12.89 20.63
N LEU A 328 -31.88 -11.87 20.03
CA LEU A 328 -32.57 -10.61 19.71
C LEU A 328 -33.12 -10.52 18.28
N PHE A 329 -32.76 -11.42 17.37
CA PHE A 329 -32.97 -11.23 15.92
C PHE A 329 -33.79 -12.29 15.18
N CYS A 330 -34.44 -13.23 15.89
CA CYS A 330 -35.32 -14.22 15.26
C CYS A 330 -36.45 -13.59 14.41
N ASN A 331 -36.91 -12.38 14.73
CA ASN A 331 -37.99 -11.71 14.00
C ASN A 331 -37.57 -11.03 12.68
N LEU A 332 -36.29 -10.66 12.49
CA LEU A 332 -35.86 -9.98 11.25
C LEU A 332 -35.66 -10.93 10.07
N ARG A 333 -35.42 -12.23 10.32
CA ARG A 333 -35.20 -13.22 9.26
C ARG A 333 -36.44 -13.41 8.38
N SER A 334 -37.64 -13.44 8.98
CA SER A 334 -38.90 -13.60 8.26
C SER A 334 -39.29 -12.39 7.41
N GLN A 335 -38.96 -11.16 7.83
CA GLN A 335 -39.28 -9.95 7.07
C GLN A 335 -38.39 -9.77 5.83
N HIS A 336 -37.11 -10.15 5.89
CA HIS A 336 -36.20 -9.99 4.75
C HIS A 336 -36.26 -11.10 3.70
N LEU A 337 -36.69 -12.32 4.07
CA LEU A 337 -36.94 -13.37 3.09
C LEU A 337 -38.07 -13.02 2.11
N TYR A 338 -38.98 -12.12 2.50
CA TYR A 338 -40.08 -11.63 1.66
C TYR A 338 -39.61 -10.72 0.52
N ASN A 339 -38.45 -10.06 0.65
CA ASN A 339 -37.87 -9.19 -0.39
C ASN A 339 -36.90 -9.92 -1.33
N LYS A 340 -36.73 -11.25 -1.17
CA LYS A 340 -35.84 -12.08 -2.01
C LYS A 340 -36.57 -12.88 -3.09
N THR A 341 -37.91 -12.86 -3.08
CA THR A 341 -38.79 -13.27 -4.18
C THR A 341 -39.24 -12.04 -4.92
#